data_AF-A0A4R1XK32-F1
#
_entry.id   AF-A0A4R1XK32-F1
#
_cell.length_a   1.000
_cell.length_b   1.000
_cell.length_c   1.000
_cell.angle_alpha   90.00
_cell.angle_beta   90.00
_cell.angle_gamma   90.00
#
_symmetry.space_group_name_H-M   'P 1'
#
loop_
_entity.id
_entity.type
_entity.pdbx_description
1 polymer ?
#
loop_
_entity_poly.entity_id
_entity_poly.type
_entity_poly.pdbx_seq_one_letter_code
_entity_poly.pdbx_strand_id
1 'polypeptide(L)'
;MAFIDWDAAAPGPRSWDLGFVAWRWVPFWRDEKCEAHGLPTGVRDKVRRFQLLLDAYGIAPEIGIMQLGIERVRQMQQHMRDLAATGSAWEVELERRGVLDEGALEIAWMKEHAAELVRR
;
A
#
# COMPACT_ATOMS: atom_id res chain seq x y z
N MET A 1 -9.84 17.53 12.83
CA MET A 1 -9.16 16.29 12.40
C MET A 1 -7.66 16.52 12.48
N ALA A 2 -6.87 15.50 12.82
CA ALA A 2 -5.42 15.59 12.94
C ALA A 2 -4.76 14.32 12.37
N PHE A 3 -3.53 14.45 11.88
CA PHE A 3 -2.65 13.31 11.56
C PHE A 3 -1.72 13.02 12.75
N ILE A 4 -1.40 11.75 12.94
CA ILE A 4 -0.52 11.23 14.01
C ILE A 4 0.62 10.43 13.37
N ASP A 5 1.52 9.89 14.20
CA ASP A 5 2.65 9.04 13.77
C ASP A 5 3.63 9.76 12.82
N TRP A 6 4.10 10.94 13.25
CA TRP A 6 5.02 11.78 12.49
C TRP A 6 6.50 11.33 12.54
N ASP A 7 6.81 10.18 13.17
CA ASP A 7 8.19 9.71 13.36
C ASP A 7 8.94 9.48 12.04
N ALA A 8 8.23 9.19 10.96
CA ALA A 8 8.78 9.00 9.62
C ALA A 8 8.70 10.26 8.72
N ALA A 9 8.21 11.39 9.23
CA ALA A 9 8.03 12.59 8.43
C ALA A 9 9.37 13.28 8.13
N ALA A 10 9.67 13.43 6.85
CA ALA A 10 10.89 14.05 6.36
C ALA A 10 10.66 14.71 5.00
N PRO A 11 11.51 15.67 4.58
CA PRO A 11 11.46 16.20 3.22
C PRO A 11 11.59 15.08 2.17
N GLY A 12 10.70 15.07 1.19
CA GLY A 12 10.67 14.07 0.12
C GLY A 12 9.74 14.46 -1.02
N PRO A 13 9.81 13.78 -2.17
CA PRO A 13 8.87 14.02 -3.26
C PRO A 13 7.45 13.58 -2.85
N ARG A 14 6.45 14.40 -3.16
CA ARG A 14 5.02 14.10 -2.86
C ARG A 14 4.54 12.73 -3.32
N SER A 15 5.16 12.20 -4.36
CA SER A 15 4.82 10.90 -4.96
C SER A 15 5.06 9.74 -3.99
N TRP A 16 5.93 9.90 -2.99
CA TRP A 16 6.14 8.92 -1.92
C TRP A 16 4.93 8.77 -1.01
N ASP A 17 4.33 9.89 -0.62
CA ASP A 17 3.12 9.89 0.21
C ASP A 17 1.91 9.42 -0.60
N LEU A 18 1.83 9.81 -1.87
CA LEU A 18 0.77 9.34 -2.78
C LEU A 18 0.82 7.84 -3.00
N GLY A 19 2.02 7.27 -3.20
CA GLY A 19 2.19 5.82 -3.32
C GLY A 19 1.77 5.08 -2.05
N PHE A 20 2.12 5.62 -0.88
CA PHE A 20 1.70 5.05 0.41
C PHE A 20 0.18 5.16 0.62
N VAL A 21 -0.42 6.33 0.38
CA VAL A 21 -1.87 6.53 0.49
C VAL A 21 -2.62 5.63 -0.50
N ALA A 22 -2.15 5.51 -1.74
CA ALA A 22 -2.74 4.59 -2.71
C ALA A 22 -2.70 3.15 -2.21
N TRP A 23 -1.55 2.69 -1.72
CA TRP A 23 -1.40 1.35 -1.14
C TRP A 23 -2.37 1.10 0.02
N ARG A 24 -2.58 2.08 0.91
CA ARG A 24 -3.42 1.92 2.11
C ARG A 24 -4.91 2.16 1.90
N TRP A 25 -5.31 3.05 0.98
CA TRP A 25 -6.71 3.49 0.83
C TRP A 25 -7.45 2.87 -0.37
N VAL A 26 -6.73 2.33 -1.35
CA VAL A 26 -7.31 1.62 -2.52
C VAL A 26 -7.50 0.11 -2.30
N PRO A 27 -7.28 -0.36 -1.06
CA PRO A 27 -6.74 -1.69 -0.72
C PRO A 27 -6.34 -2.58 -1.91
N PHE A 28 -5.07 -2.52 -2.33
CA PHE A 28 -4.50 -3.40 -3.38
C PHE A 28 -4.25 -4.83 -2.89
N TRP A 29 -5.29 -5.42 -2.31
CA TRP A 29 -5.28 -6.72 -1.66
C TRP A 29 -6.08 -7.72 -2.50
N ARG A 30 -5.75 -9.01 -2.34
CA ARG A 30 -6.56 -10.11 -2.87
C ARG A 30 -7.98 -10.04 -2.30
N ASP A 31 -8.95 -10.51 -3.07
CA ASP A 31 -10.36 -10.39 -2.72
C ASP A 31 -10.69 -11.14 -1.42
N GLU A 32 -10.06 -12.28 -1.12
CA GLU A 32 -10.30 -13.02 0.11
C GLU A 32 -9.94 -12.20 1.36
N LYS A 33 -8.87 -11.39 1.27
CA LYS A 33 -8.47 -10.47 2.35
C LYS A 33 -9.43 -9.30 2.44
N CYS A 34 -9.87 -8.74 1.31
CA CYS A 34 -10.89 -7.70 1.33
C CYS A 34 -12.18 -8.18 2.01
N GLU A 35 -12.67 -9.37 1.66
CA GLU A 35 -13.87 -9.97 2.26
C GLU A 35 -13.71 -10.18 3.77
N ALA A 36 -12.59 -10.76 4.21
CA ALA A 36 -12.30 -10.98 5.62
C ALA A 36 -12.28 -9.67 6.45
N HIS A 37 -12.04 -8.54 5.79
CA HIS A 37 -12.01 -7.21 6.40
C HIS A 37 -13.26 -6.35 6.09
N GLY A 38 -14.28 -6.92 5.44
CA GLY A 38 -15.50 -6.20 5.07
C GLY A 38 -15.28 -5.08 4.03
N LEU A 39 -14.25 -5.21 3.20
CA LEU A 39 -13.90 -4.26 2.15
C LEU A 39 -14.44 -4.72 0.79
N PRO A 40 -14.74 -3.80 -0.13
CA PRO A 40 -15.14 -4.16 -1.49
C PRO A 40 -14.08 -4.96 -2.24
N THR A 41 -14.54 -5.88 -3.06
CA THR A 41 -13.75 -6.76 -3.92
C THR A 41 -13.78 -6.33 -5.39
N GLY A 42 -12.90 -6.93 -6.18
CA GLY A 42 -12.86 -6.76 -7.62
C GLY A 42 -12.02 -5.57 -8.08
N VAL A 43 -11.33 -5.79 -9.21
CA VAL A 43 -10.38 -4.82 -9.79
C VAL A 43 -11.07 -3.50 -10.12
N ARG A 44 -12.31 -3.53 -10.60
CA ARG A 44 -13.05 -2.33 -11.01
C ARG A 44 -13.27 -1.33 -9.86
N ASP A 45 -13.57 -1.80 -8.65
CA ASP A 45 -13.73 -0.89 -7.50
C ASP A 45 -12.40 -0.25 -7.11
N LYS A 46 -11.32 -1.04 -7.15
CA LYS A 46 -9.96 -0.58 -6.86
C LYS A 46 -9.48 0.44 -7.91
N VAL A 47 -9.75 0.22 -9.19
CA VAL A 47 -9.51 1.20 -10.27
C VAL A 47 -10.25 2.51 -9.97
N ARG A 48 -11.55 2.43 -9.65
CA ARG A 48 -12.38 3.61 -9.35
C ARG A 48 -11.86 4.39 -8.15
N ARG A 49 -11.46 3.70 -7.08
CA ARG A 49 -10.87 4.30 -5.88
C ARG A 49 -9.52 4.95 -6.16
N PHE A 50 -8.68 4.31 -6.96
CA PHE A 50 -7.39 4.88 -7.37
C PHE A 50 -7.58 6.16 -8.17
N GLN A 51 -8.45 6.14 -9.19
CA GLN A 51 -8.77 7.32 -9.98
C GLN A 51 -9.34 8.45 -9.09
N LEU A 52 -10.28 8.15 -8.20
CA LEU A 52 -10.85 9.13 -7.27
C LEU A 52 -9.78 9.75 -6.36
N LEU A 53 -8.85 8.95 -5.85
CA LEU A 53 -7.74 9.45 -5.02
C LEU A 53 -6.88 10.45 -5.80
N LEU A 54 -6.52 10.12 -7.04
CA LEU A 54 -5.64 10.96 -7.86
C LEU A 54 -6.36 12.22 -8.34
N ASP A 55 -7.63 12.11 -8.74
CA ASP A 55 -8.48 13.23 -9.13
C ASP A 55 -8.67 14.21 -7.96
N ALA A 56 -8.94 13.70 -6.75
CA ALA A 56 -9.08 14.52 -5.55
C ALA A 56 -7.78 15.24 -5.17
N TYR A 57 -6.62 14.63 -5.44
CA TYR A 57 -5.31 15.25 -5.24
C TYR A 57 -4.93 16.20 -6.39
N GLY A 58 -5.62 16.15 -7.53
CA GLY A 58 -5.37 17.01 -8.69
C GLY A 58 -4.22 16.55 -9.58
N ILE A 59 -3.99 15.24 -9.69
CA ILE A 59 -2.96 14.66 -10.56
C ILE A 59 -3.54 13.60 -11.50
N ALA A 60 -2.97 13.48 -12.69
CA ALA A 60 -3.40 12.47 -13.64
C ALA A 60 -3.00 11.06 -13.16
N PRO A 61 -3.82 10.04 -13.43
CA PRO A 61 -3.44 8.65 -13.23
C PRO A 61 -2.18 8.29 -13.99
N GLU A 62 -1.09 8.04 -13.26
CA GLU A 62 0.17 7.57 -13.81
C GLU A 62 0.59 6.27 -13.14
N ILE A 63 1.09 5.33 -13.95
CA ILE A 63 1.57 4.03 -13.46
C ILE A 63 2.71 4.18 -12.45
N GLY A 64 3.47 5.28 -12.54
CA GLY A 64 4.58 5.61 -11.65
C GLY A 64 4.18 5.73 -10.18
N ILE A 65 2.96 6.22 -9.88
CA ILE A 65 2.49 6.33 -8.49
C ILE A 65 2.29 4.94 -7.87
N MET A 66 1.76 4.00 -8.65
CA MET A 66 1.59 2.62 -8.19
C MET A 66 2.94 1.91 -8.05
N GLN A 67 3.89 2.15 -8.95
CA GLN A 67 5.26 1.64 -8.83
C GLN A 67 5.95 2.16 -7.55
N LEU A 68 5.78 3.45 -7.23
CA LEU A 68 6.25 4.02 -5.97
C LEU A 68 5.53 3.40 -4.76
N GLY A 69 4.24 3.12 -4.87
CA GLY A 69 3.49 2.34 -3.86
C GLY A 69 4.15 0.98 -3.60
N ILE A 70 4.46 0.22 -4.65
CA ILE A 70 5.20 -1.06 -4.53
C ILE A 70 6.53 -0.87 -3.80
N GLU A 71 7.31 0.16 -4.15
CA GLU A 71 8.58 0.45 -3.47
C GLU A 71 8.36 0.75 -1.99
N ARG A 72 7.31 1.50 -1.63
CA ARG A 72 6.96 1.75 -0.22
C ARG A 72 6.59 0.48 0.53
N VAL A 73 5.84 -0.44 -0.09
CA VAL A 73 5.53 -1.74 0.54
C VAL A 73 6.81 -2.54 0.83
N ARG A 74 7.79 -2.50 -0.09
CA ARG A 74 9.09 -3.16 0.11
C ARG A 74 9.90 -2.53 1.23
N GLN A 75 10.01 -1.20 1.23
CA GLN A 75 10.73 -0.45 2.27
C GLN A 75 10.13 -0.73 3.64
N MET A 76 8.80 -0.68 3.75
CA MET A 76 8.10 -0.97 5.00
C MET A 76 8.32 -2.40 5.46
N GLN A 77 8.18 -3.40 4.57
CA GLN A 77 8.45 -4.79 4.94
C GLN A 77 9.88 -5.01 5.40
N GLN A 78 10.87 -4.44 4.71
CA GLN A 78 12.26 -4.57 5.11
C GLN A 78 12.48 -3.96 6.49
N HIS A 79 11.98 -2.74 6.72
CA HIS A 79 12.08 -2.07 8.01
C HIS A 79 11.47 -2.90 9.15
N MET A 80 10.28 -3.46 8.95
CA MET A 80 9.62 -4.31 9.95
C MET A 80 10.41 -5.59 10.23
N ARG A 81 11.03 -6.20 9.20
CA ARG A 81 11.90 -7.38 9.37
C ARG A 81 13.19 -7.04 10.10
N ASP A 82 13.78 -5.87 9.84
CA ASP A 82 14.98 -5.40 10.56
C ASP A 82 14.67 -5.17 12.05
N LEU A 83 13.51 -4.59 12.36
CA LEU A 83 13.02 -4.43 13.73
C LEU A 83 12.77 -5.78 14.42
N ALA A 84 12.18 -6.75 13.73
CA ALA A 84 12.02 -8.11 14.25
C ALA A 84 13.38 -8.78 14.53
N ALA A 85 14.33 -8.68 13.59
CA ALA A 85 15.67 -9.25 13.71
C ALA A 85 16.49 -8.63 14.85
N THR A 86 16.20 -7.37 15.22
CA THR A 86 16.82 -6.68 16.36
C THR A 86 16.07 -6.90 17.69
N GLY A 87 14.99 -7.69 17.68
CA GLY A 87 14.28 -8.12 18.87
C GLY A 87 13.15 -7.19 19.32
N SER A 88 12.66 -6.29 18.45
CA SER A 88 11.48 -5.48 18.77
C SER A 88 10.25 -6.39 18.96
N ALA A 89 9.69 -6.38 20.17
CA ALA A 89 8.70 -7.36 20.60
C ALA A 89 7.46 -7.42 19.70
N TRP A 90 7.01 -6.27 19.20
CA TRP A 90 5.83 -6.20 18.34
C TRP A 90 6.11 -6.75 16.94
N GLU A 91 7.22 -6.36 16.32
CA GLU A 91 7.59 -6.82 14.98
C GLU A 91 7.93 -8.31 14.96
N VAL A 92 8.54 -8.85 16.02
CA VAL A 92 8.72 -10.30 16.21
C VAL A 92 7.37 -11.04 16.22
N GLU A 93 6.37 -10.50 16.92
CA GLU A 93 5.04 -11.11 16.95
C GLU A 93 4.33 -11.01 15.59
N LEU A 94 4.46 -9.89 14.88
CA LEU A 94 3.90 -9.71 13.54
C LEU A 94 4.53 -10.69 12.54
N GLU A 95 5.83 -10.91 12.61
CA GLU A 95 6.52 -11.91 11.79
C GLU A 95 6.03 -13.33 12.13
N ARG A 96 5.95 -13.69 13.41
CA ARG A 96 5.42 -14.99 13.86
C ARG A 96 4.01 -15.26 13.35
N ARG A 97 3.18 -14.23 13.24
CA ARG A 97 1.80 -14.29 12.73
C ARG A 97 1.71 -14.30 11.20
N GLY A 98 2.83 -14.21 10.47
CA GLY A 98 2.87 -14.13 9.01
C GLY A 98 2.39 -12.79 8.44
N VAL A 99 2.20 -11.76 9.27
CA VAL A 99 1.69 -10.46 8.82
C VAL A 99 2.69 -9.78 7.87
N LEU A 100 3.99 -10.00 8.07
CA LEU A 100 5.02 -9.42 7.22
C LEU A 100 5.08 -10.06 5.82
N ASP A 101 4.40 -11.18 5.59
CA ASP A 101 4.35 -11.84 4.28
C ASP A 101 3.25 -11.26 3.37
N GLU A 102 2.26 -10.58 3.96
CA GLU A 102 1.15 -9.96 3.25
C GLU A 102 1.60 -8.94 2.21
N GLY A 103 2.65 -8.18 2.50
CA GLY A 103 3.13 -7.17 1.57
C GLY A 103 3.63 -7.77 0.25
N ALA A 104 4.14 -9.01 0.24
CA ALA A 104 4.50 -9.69 -1.01
C ALA A 104 3.26 -10.01 -1.87
N LEU A 105 2.15 -10.39 -1.24
CA LEU A 105 0.88 -10.66 -1.92
C LEU A 105 0.27 -9.38 -2.48
N GLU A 106 0.36 -8.27 -1.75
CA GLU A 106 -0.12 -6.96 -2.19
C GLU A 106 0.70 -6.43 -3.38
N ILE A 107 2.02 -6.61 -3.35
CA ILE A 107 2.91 -6.32 -4.48
C ILE A 107 2.56 -7.17 -5.70
N ALA A 108 2.32 -8.48 -5.50
CA ALA A 108 1.93 -9.36 -6.59
C ALA A 108 0.62 -8.90 -7.23
N TRP A 109 -0.37 -8.57 -6.40
CA TRP A 109 -1.66 -8.04 -6.85
C TRP A 109 -1.50 -6.75 -7.66
N MET A 110 -0.71 -5.78 -7.18
CA MET A 110 -0.46 -4.52 -7.90
C MET A 110 0.23 -4.75 -9.25
N LYS A 111 1.20 -5.67 -9.31
CA LYS A 111 1.91 -6.00 -10.56
C LYS A 111 1.00 -6.66 -11.58
N GLU A 112 0.16 -7.59 -11.15
CA GLU A 112 -0.79 -8.31 -12.01
C GLU A 112 -1.81 -7.35 -12.64
N HIS A 113 -2.30 -6.37 -11.87
CA HIS A 113 -3.40 -5.49 -12.28
C HIS A 113 -2.94 -4.09 -12.74
N ALA A 114 -1.63 -3.87 -12.86
CA ALA A 114 -1.03 -2.57 -13.16
C ALA A 114 -1.63 -1.89 -14.40
N ALA A 115 -1.88 -2.66 -15.46
CA ALA A 115 -2.45 -2.15 -16.70
C ALA A 115 -3.93 -1.77 -16.57
N GLU A 116 -4.70 -2.45 -15.71
CA GLU A 116 -6.11 -2.12 -15.45
C GLU A 116 -6.26 -0.85 -14.63
N LEU A 117 -5.37 -0.63 -13.66
CA LEU A 117 -5.39 0.55 -12.78
C LEU A 117 -5.23 1.88 -13.51
N VAL A 118 -4.57 1.88 -14.67
CA VAL A 118 -4.30 3.09 -15.46
C VAL A 118 -5.19 3.21 -16.70
N ARG A 119 -6.01 2.20 -17.00
CA ARG A 119 -7.00 2.27 -18.08
C ARG A 119 -8.15 3.17 -17.66
N ARG A 120 -8.51 4.12 -18.53
CA ARG A 120 -9.70 4.95 -18.39
C ARG A 120 -10.93 4.23 -18.92
#